data_AF-A0A7J2R012-F1
#
_entry.id   AF-A0A7J2R012-F1
#
_cell.length_a   1.000
_cell.length_b   1.000
_cell.length_c   1.000
_cell.angle_alpha   90.00
_cell.angle_beta   90.00
_cell.angle_gamma   90.00
#
_symmetry.space_group_name_H-M   'P 1'
#
loop_
_entity.id
_entity.type
_entity.pdbx_description
1 polymer ?
#
loop_
_entity_poly.entity_id
_entity_poly.type
_entity_poly.pdbx_seq_one_letter_code
_entity_poly.pdbx_strand_id
1 'polypeptide(L)'
;MDIQITSIKSFDKEILLKKIKKKKPLKEFQYTIKQYSRNLYVIKLALQRANGTCECCNESAPFLRMEGSPYLEIHHLIPLSEEGNDDIDNVSAICPNCHKELHFGENKEKKSDDLLKIISKKNSALNYK
;
A
#
# COMPACT_ATOMS: atom_id res chain seq x y z
N MET A 1 1.61 -10.55 2.58
CA MET A 1 1.05 -11.66 1.81
C MET A 1 -0.44 -11.67 2.08
N ASP A 2 -1.26 -11.52 1.06
CA ASP A 2 -2.71 -11.58 1.22
C ASP A 2 -3.16 -13.04 1.27
N ILE A 3 -4.16 -13.32 2.11
CA ILE A 3 -4.70 -14.67 2.25
C ILE A 3 -5.66 -14.90 1.08
N GLN A 4 -5.26 -15.74 0.13
CA GLN A 4 -6.16 -16.16 -0.96
C GLN A 4 -7.16 -17.19 -0.43
N ILE A 5 -8.38 -16.73 -0.13
CA ILE A 5 -9.50 -17.57 0.33
C ILE A 5 -10.20 -18.27 -0.85
N THR A 6 -9.72 -18.10 -2.08
CA THR A 6 -10.29 -18.62 -3.33
C THR A 6 -10.54 -20.14 -3.32
N SER A 7 -9.85 -20.89 -2.46
CA SER A 7 -10.08 -22.33 -2.25
C SER A 7 -11.34 -22.68 -1.43
N ILE A 8 -11.99 -21.72 -0.78
CA ILE A 8 -13.19 -21.91 0.04
C ILE A 8 -14.43 -21.50 -0.78
N LYS A 9 -15.05 -22.49 -1.44
CA LYS A 9 -16.21 -22.27 -2.33
C LYS A 9 -17.55 -21.98 -1.63
N SER A 10 -17.63 -22.08 -0.30
CA SER A 10 -18.90 -21.99 0.44
C SER A 10 -18.89 -20.76 1.36
N PHE A 11 -19.92 -19.93 1.22
CA PHE A 11 -20.15 -18.74 2.04
C PHE A 11 -21.17 -18.98 3.17
N ASP A 12 -21.64 -20.22 3.32
CA ASP A 12 -22.58 -20.60 4.35
C ASP A 12 -21.86 -20.67 5.71
N LYS A 13 -22.32 -19.83 6.65
CA LYS A 13 -21.75 -19.69 7.98
C LYS A 13 -21.72 -21.02 8.74
N GLU A 14 -22.76 -21.85 8.65
CA GLU A 14 -22.81 -23.13 9.37
C GLU A 14 -21.80 -24.12 8.80
N ILE A 15 -21.66 -24.16 7.46
CA ILE A 15 -20.67 -25.02 6.78
C ILE A 15 -19.25 -24.59 7.17
N LEU A 16 -18.97 -23.29 7.21
CA LEU A 16 -17.67 -22.73 7.61
C LEU A 16 -17.34 -23.09 9.06
N LEU A 17 -18.29 -22.89 10.00
CA LEU A 17 -18.11 -23.22 11.41
C LEU A 17 -17.85 -24.72 11.64
N LYS A 18 -18.54 -25.61 10.91
CA LYS A 18 -18.26 -27.07 10.95
C LYS A 18 -16.85 -27.40 10.47
N LYS A 19 -16.34 -26.70 9.45
CA LYS A 19 -14.97 -26.91 8.93
C LYS A 19 -13.89 -26.40 9.89
N ILE A 20 -14.11 -25.28 10.57
CA ILE A 20 -13.18 -24.73 11.59
C ILE A 20 -12.98 -25.71 12.75
N LYS A 21 -14.06 -26.38 13.19
CA LYS A 21 -14.00 -27.36 14.29
C LYS A 21 -13.14 -28.59 13.98
N LYS A 22 -12.85 -28.88 12.71
CA LYS A 22 -11.92 -29.96 12.33
C LYS A 22 -10.48 -29.45 12.50
N LYS A 23 -9.82 -29.81 13.61
CA LYS A 23 -8.39 -29.54 13.83
C LYS A 23 -7.55 -30.11 12.68
N LYS A 24 -6.91 -29.23 11.90
CA LYS A 24 -5.81 -29.61 11.01
C LYS A 24 -4.48 -29.32 11.72
N PRO A 25 -3.43 -30.15 11.53
CA PRO A 25 -2.11 -29.83 12.03
C PRO A 25 -1.63 -28.51 11.41
N LEU A 26 -1.04 -27.65 12.24
CA LEU A 26 -0.39 -26.43 11.77
C LEU A 26 0.77 -26.83 10.87
N LYS A 27 0.87 -26.20 9.70
CA LYS A 27 2.03 -26.34 8.81
C LYS A 27 2.91 -25.13 8.99
N GLU A 28 4.18 -25.37 9.26
CA GLU A 28 5.20 -24.33 9.30
C GLU A 28 5.67 -24.03 7.87
N PHE A 29 5.91 -22.74 7.59
CA PHE A 29 6.44 -22.27 6.32
C PHE A 29 7.59 -21.30 6.60
N GLN A 30 8.67 -21.39 5.83
CA GLN A 30 9.77 -20.43 5.84
C GLN A 30 9.73 -19.61 4.56
N TYR A 31 9.96 -18.30 4.67
CA TYR A 31 9.98 -17.38 3.53
C TYR A 31 11.29 -16.59 3.52
N THR A 32 11.92 -16.49 2.36
CA THR A 32 13.03 -15.57 2.11
C THR A 32 12.49 -14.31 1.45
N ILE A 33 12.72 -13.15 2.06
CA ILE A 33 12.23 -11.86 1.56
C ILE A 33 13.43 -11.04 1.07
N LYS A 34 13.35 -10.52 -0.16
CA LYS A 34 14.27 -9.49 -0.65
C LYS A 34 13.73 -8.11 -0.28
N GLN A 35 14.56 -7.28 0.35
CA GLN A 35 14.21 -5.91 0.71
C GLN A 35 15.27 -4.95 0.17
N TYR A 36 14.82 -3.81 -0.32
CA TYR A 36 15.67 -2.72 -0.78
C TYR A 36 15.71 -1.61 0.27
N SER A 37 16.87 -1.01 0.48
CA SER A 37 17.00 0.21 1.29
C SER A 37 16.22 1.34 0.63
N ARG A 38 15.50 2.12 1.43
CA ARG A 38 14.77 3.30 0.95
C ARG A 38 15.45 4.58 1.41
N ASN A 39 15.41 5.60 0.57
CA ASN A 39 15.92 6.92 0.84
C ASN A 39 14.99 7.67 1.81
N LEU A 40 15.46 7.88 3.04
CA LEU A 40 14.68 8.52 4.09
C LEU A 40 14.28 9.96 3.73
N TYR A 41 15.07 10.66 2.92
CA TYR A 41 14.74 12.02 2.46
C TYR A 41 13.57 12.02 1.49
N VAL A 42 13.52 11.05 0.56
CA VAL A 42 12.40 10.88 -0.38
C VAL A 42 11.12 10.55 0.38
N ILE A 43 11.21 9.65 1.37
CA ILE A 43 10.08 9.33 2.26
C ILE A 43 9.58 10.59 2.98
N LYS A 44 10.50 11.37 3.58
CA LYS A 44 10.14 12.57 4.33
C LYS A 44 9.48 13.62 3.44
N LEU A 45 10.03 13.86 2.25
CA LEU A 45 9.46 14.78 1.26
C LEU A 45 8.07 14.35 0.80
N ALA A 46 7.87 13.06 0.50
CA ALA A 46 6.56 12.54 0.11
C ALA A 46 5.51 12.74 1.21
N LEU A 47 5.87 12.48 2.47
CA LEU A 47 4.97 12.71 3.61
C LEU A 47 4.66 14.21 3.81
N GLN A 48 5.64 15.10 3.60
CA GLN A 48 5.42 16.55 3.64
C GLN A 48 4.51 17.02 2.51
N ARG A 49 4.74 16.54 1.28
CA ARG A 49 3.90 16.81 0.10
C ARG A 49 2.45 16.39 0.32
N ALA A 50 2.23 15.25 0.98
CA ALA A 50 0.91 14.75 1.30
C ALA A 50 0.21 15.53 2.43
N ASN A 51 0.98 16.16 3.32
CA ASN A 51 0.47 16.97 4.43
C ASN A 51 -0.66 16.29 5.23
N GLY A 52 -0.47 15.00 5.53
CA GLY A 52 -1.45 14.21 6.27
C GLY A 52 -2.69 13.76 5.49
N THR A 53 -2.76 14.04 4.20
CA THR A 53 -3.85 13.63 3.31
C THR A 53 -3.36 12.57 2.32
N CYS A 54 -4.10 11.46 2.20
CA CYS A 54 -3.81 10.40 1.25
C CYS A 54 -3.79 10.94 -0.19
N GLU A 55 -2.71 10.69 -0.92
CA GLU A 55 -2.57 11.17 -2.31
C GLU A 55 -3.40 10.39 -3.34
N CYS A 56 -4.03 9.29 -2.92
CA CYS A 56 -4.90 8.47 -3.77
C CYS A 56 -6.39 8.79 -3.58
N CYS A 57 -6.90 8.78 -2.35
CA CYS A 57 -8.33 9.00 -2.07
C CYS A 57 -8.67 10.40 -1.54
N ASN A 58 -7.69 11.27 -1.29
CA ASN A 58 -7.85 12.60 -0.70
C ASN A 58 -8.46 12.62 0.72
N GLU A 59 -8.55 11.48 1.39
CA GLU A 59 -8.96 11.40 2.79
C GLU A 59 -7.79 11.71 3.72
N SER A 60 -8.10 12.23 4.92
CA SER A 60 -7.11 12.40 5.99
C SER A 60 -6.52 11.05 6.40
N ALA A 61 -5.29 11.08 6.92
CA ALA A 61 -4.65 9.91 7.50
C ALA A 61 -5.58 9.25 8.54
N PRO A 62 -5.69 7.91 8.56
CA PRO A 62 -6.65 7.21 9.40
C PRO A 62 -6.38 7.36 10.90
N PHE A 63 -5.15 7.66 11.28
CA PHE A 63 -4.73 7.89 12.66
C PHE A 63 -3.41 8.67 12.71
N LEU A 64 -3.05 9.12 13.91
CA LEU A 64 -1.74 9.72 14.21
C LEU A 64 -0.80 8.66 14.81
N ARG A 65 0.48 8.76 14.49
CA ARG A 65 1.55 8.03 15.17
C ARG A 65 1.66 8.50 16.63
N MET A 66 2.39 7.74 17.45
CA MET A 66 2.59 8.09 18.86
C MET A 66 3.22 9.49 19.03
N GLU A 67 4.09 9.89 18.11
CA GLU A 67 4.69 11.24 18.10
C GLU A 67 3.77 12.33 17.52
N GLY A 68 2.51 12.01 17.20
CA GLY A 68 1.48 12.96 16.73
C GLY A 68 1.48 13.19 15.22
N SER A 69 2.36 12.55 14.45
CA SER A 69 2.42 12.73 13.00
C SER A 69 1.37 11.88 12.26
N PRO A 70 0.77 12.35 11.14
CA PRO A 70 -0.21 11.57 10.37
C PRO A 70 0.37 10.25 9.84
N TYR A 71 -0.37 9.14 9.99
CA TYR A 71 0.06 7.84 9.46
C TYR A 71 -0.33 7.66 8.00
N LEU A 72 0.65 7.75 7.10
CA LEU A 72 0.56 7.33 5.70
C LEU A 72 1.70 6.35 5.39
N GLU A 73 1.50 5.52 4.37
CA GLU A 73 2.45 4.54 3.86
C GLU A 73 3.03 5.01 2.53
N ILE A 74 4.33 4.78 2.32
CA ILE A 74 4.99 5.10 1.06
C ILE A 74 4.83 3.95 0.07
N HIS A 75 4.29 4.29 -1.09
CA HIS A 75 4.07 3.40 -2.21
C HIS A 75 4.85 3.88 -3.44
N HIS A 76 5.68 2.99 -3.99
CA HIS A 76 6.35 3.20 -5.27
C HIS A 76 5.37 2.93 -6.41
N LEU A 77 5.20 3.90 -7.32
CA LEU A 77 4.25 3.84 -8.43
C LEU A 77 4.71 2.84 -9.50
N ILE A 78 6.01 2.86 -9.79
CA ILE A 78 6.75 1.82 -10.50
C ILE A 78 7.51 1.01 -9.45
N PRO A 79 7.23 -0.29 -9.27
CA PRO A 79 7.88 -1.11 -8.26
C PRO A 79 9.41 -1.12 -8.41
N LEU A 80 10.14 -1.11 -7.28
CA LEU A 80 11.61 -1.22 -7.28
C LEU A 80 12.10 -2.55 -7.91
N SER A 81 11.27 -3.60 -7.88
CA SER A 81 11.55 -4.88 -8.53
C SER A 81 11.44 -4.82 -10.06
N GLU A 82 10.80 -3.78 -10.58
CA GLU A 82 10.57 -3.53 -12.02
C GLU A 82 11.37 -2.30 -12.46
N GLU A 83 12.56 -2.11 -11.90
CA GLU A 83 13.49 -1.01 -12.21
C GLU A 83 12.95 0.39 -11.89
N GLY A 84 11.92 0.49 -11.04
CA GLY A 84 11.48 1.77 -10.50
C GLY A 84 12.55 2.44 -9.64
N ASN A 85 12.72 3.75 -9.80
CA ASN A 85 13.66 4.54 -9.01
C ASN A 85 13.09 4.89 -7.63
N ASP A 86 13.96 5.11 -6.65
CA ASP A 86 13.57 5.61 -5.33
C ASP A 86 13.74 7.14 -5.27
N ASP A 87 12.85 7.84 -5.97
CA ASP A 87 12.83 9.30 -6.10
C ASP A 87 11.43 9.89 -5.83
N ILE A 88 11.33 11.22 -5.76
CA ILE A 88 10.10 11.93 -5.43
C ILE A 88 9.01 11.83 -6.50
N ASP A 89 9.38 11.54 -7.75
CA ASP A 89 8.46 11.38 -8.87
C ASP A 89 7.83 9.98 -8.89
N ASN A 90 8.52 8.98 -8.31
CA ASN A 90 8.06 7.59 -8.28
C ASN A 90 7.45 7.15 -6.93
N VAL A 91 7.34 8.03 -5.93
CA VAL A 91 6.71 7.69 -4.65
C VAL A 91 5.42 8.46 -4.43
N SER A 92 4.50 7.85 -3.68
CA SER A 92 3.28 8.47 -3.17
C SER A 92 3.09 8.13 -1.69
N ALA A 93 2.50 9.06 -0.94
CA ALA A 93 2.10 8.82 0.45
C ALA A 93 0.58 8.59 0.53
N ILE A 94 0.19 7.37 0.92
CA ILE A 94 -1.20 6.91 0.82
C ILE A 94 -1.65 6.20 2.10
N CYS A 95 -2.96 6.12 2.33
CA CYS A 95 -3.48 5.42 3.49
C CYS A 95 -3.34 3.88 3.31
N PRO A 96 -3.37 3.09 4.39
CA PRO A 96 -3.25 1.63 4.33
C PRO A 96 -4.29 0.97 3.41
N ASN A 97 -5.51 1.50 3.38
CA ASN A 97 -6.58 0.98 2.54
C ASN A 97 -6.26 1.15 1.05
N CYS A 98 -5.90 2.37 0.63
CA CYS A 98 -5.48 2.62 -0.75
C CYS A 98 -4.22 1.85 -1.12
N HIS A 99 -3.27 1.70 -0.18
CA HIS A 99 -2.07 0.93 -0.44
C HIS A 99 -2.39 -0.53 -0.75
N LYS A 100 -3.28 -1.17 0.04
CA LYS A 100 -3.71 -2.54 -0.23
C LYS A 100 -4.50 -2.65 -1.54
N GLU A 101 -5.36 -1.69 -1.84
CA GLU A 101 -6.11 -1.67 -3.10
C GLU A 101 -5.19 -1.55 -4.33
N LEU A 102 -4.10 -0.79 -4.25
CA LEU A 102 -3.10 -0.70 -5.34
C LEU A 102 -2.32 -2.00 -5.53
N HIS A 103 -2.19 -2.85 -4.50
CA HIS A 103 -1.57 -4.18 -4.63
C HIS A 103 -2.56 -5.25 -5.10
N PHE A 104 -3.79 -5.24 -4.58
CA PHE A 104 -4.70 -6.40 -4.65
C PHE A 104 -6.10 -6.08 -5.16
N GLY A 105 -6.44 -4.80 -5.33
CA GLY A 105 -7.75 -4.37 -5.78
C GLY A 105 -7.97 -4.64 -7.26
N GLU A 106 -9.23 -4.85 -7.64
CA GLU A 106 -9.66 -5.06 -9.03
C GLU A 106 -9.30 -3.87 -9.93
N ASN A 107 -9.38 -2.65 -9.38
CA ASN A 107 -9.12 -1.41 -10.12
C ASN A 107 -7.66 -0.91 -9.99
N LYS A 108 -6.71 -1.76 -9.59
CA LYS A 108 -5.33 -1.34 -9.30
C LYS A 108 -4.67 -0.58 -10.45
N GLU A 109 -4.83 -1.05 -11.68
CA GLU A 109 -4.17 -0.46 -12.86
C GLU A 109 -4.64 0.98 -13.10
N LYS A 110 -5.96 1.17 -13.14
CA LYS A 110 -6.57 2.49 -13.25
C LYS A 110 -6.14 3.42 -12.12
N LYS A 111 -6.10 2.92 -10.87
CA LYS A 111 -5.66 3.71 -9.72
C LYS A 111 -4.19 4.10 -9.79
N SER A 112 -3.32 3.20 -10.25
CA SER A 112 -1.90 3.51 -10.48
C SER A 112 -1.73 4.61 -11.52
N ASP A 113 -2.45 4.53 -12.64
CA ASP A 113 -2.40 5.53 -13.71
C ASP A 113 -2.88 6.91 -13.25
N ASP A 114 -3.97 6.95 -12.48
CA ASP A 114 -4.50 8.20 -11.93
C ASP A 114 -3.53 8.79 -10.89
N LEU A 115 -2.94 7.95 -10.06
CA LEU A 115 -1.98 8.37 -9.04
C LEU A 115 -0.68 8.93 -9.65
N LEU A 116 -0.16 8.32 -10.74
CA LEU A 116 0.97 8.86 -11.51
C LEU A 116 0.73 10.29 -11.97
N LYS A 117 -0.47 10.58 -12.51
CA LYS A 117 -0.85 11.93 -12.94
C LYS A 117 -0.94 12.91 -11.77
N ILE A 118 -1.49 12.47 -10.63
CA ILE A 118 -1.60 13.29 -9.42
C ILE A 118 -0.21 13.67 -8.90
N ILE A 119 0.71 12.70 -8.79
CA ILE A 119 2.07 12.95 -8.27
C ILE A 119 2.84 13.90 -9.18
N SER A 120 2.80 13.67 -10.49
CA SER A 120 3.45 14.57 -11.47
C SER A 120 2.96 16.01 -11.35
N LYS A 121 1.64 16.21 -11.21
CA LYS A 121 1.04 17.54 -11.03
C LYS A 121 1.45 18.19 -9.69
N LYS A 122 1.44 17.44 -8.59
CA LYS A 122 1.83 17.95 -7.27
C LYS A 122 3.31 18.35 -7.22
N ASN A 123 4.21 17.54 -7.78
CA ASN A 123 5.64 17.83 -7.80
C ASN A 123 5.94 19.09 -8.61
N SER A 124 5.26 19.27 -9.74
CA SER A 124 5.36 20.49 -10.56
C SER A 124 4.87 21.72 -9.78
N ALA A 125 3.76 21.62 -9.05
CA ALA A 125 3.21 22.72 -8.27
C ALA A 125 4.10 23.13 -7.07
N LEU A 126 4.94 22.21 -6.57
CA LEU A 126 5.83 22.44 -5.43
C LEU A 126 7.29 22.73 -5.83
N ASN A 127 7.59 22.81 -7.13
CA ASN A 127 8.94 23.03 -7.67
C ASN A 127 9.98 22.04 -7.10
N TYR A 128 9.63 20.75 -7.03
CA TYR A 128 10.61 19.70 -6.76
C TYR A 128 11.52 19.40 -7.98
N LYS A 129 11.50 20.28 -8.99
CA LYS A 129 12.27 20.25 -10.24
C LYS A 129 12.95 21.59 -10.46
#